data_AF-A0A0D7AP69-F1
#
_entry.id   AF-A0A0D7AP69-F1
#
_cell.length_a   1.000
_cell.length_b   1.000
_cell.length_c   1.000
_cell.angle_alpha   90.00
_cell.angle_beta   90.00
_cell.angle_gamma   90.00
#
_symmetry.space_group_name_H-M   'P 1'
#
loop_
_entity.id
_entity.type
_entity.pdbx_description
1 polymer ?
#
loop_
_entity_poly.entity_id
_entity_poly.type
_entity_poly.pdbx_seq_one_letter_code
_entity_poly.pdbx_strand_id
1 'polypeptide(L)'
;MSLSLPSYLNITLSPDEIATIEAAVSYWQQLSHVSIVFLEIHTSFITVLFSMLITLVFFSTKTLRCAPIFIFNVILILFGIAGGGLMIRLEVASLIHPLSTPNPSVASATAAFIGFTPNFVGMVLAYCLYVVYPPECMPKIKFFFIVGVPCLICMARLANEIYCQVLFNREIRSWLNGTVYTENEHGMDAVFSILEKNMGVEWSLQMINNL
;
A
#
# COMPACT_ATOMS: atom_id res chain seq x y z
N MET A 1 -1.60 -35.76 -10.69
CA MET A 1 -0.17 -35.52 -10.99
C MET A 1 0.61 -36.23 -9.89
N SER A 2 1.16 -37.41 -10.17
CA SER A 2 1.80 -38.25 -9.15
C SER A 2 3.20 -37.74 -8.84
N LEU A 3 3.40 -37.17 -7.65
CA LEU A 3 4.72 -36.83 -7.12
C LEU A 3 5.47 -38.13 -6.80
N SER A 4 6.42 -38.52 -7.65
CA SER A 4 7.32 -39.64 -7.37
C SER A 4 8.34 -39.21 -6.31
N LEU A 5 8.10 -39.61 -5.06
CA LEU A 5 9.06 -39.42 -3.97
C LEU A 5 10.28 -40.35 -4.11
N PRO A 6 11.46 -39.96 -3.61
CA PRO A 6 12.66 -40.78 -3.67
C PRO A 6 12.51 -42.08 -2.88
N SER A 7 13.06 -43.18 -3.42
CA SER A 7 12.88 -44.57 -2.97
C SER A 7 13.46 -44.93 -1.58
N TYR A 8 13.96 -43.96 -0.82
CA TYR A 8 14.53 -44.15 0.52
C TYR A 8 13.62 -43.63 1.66
N LEU A 9 12.48 -43.01 1.34
CA LEU A 9 11.50 -42.54 2.32
C LEU A 9 10.26 -43.46 2.30
N ASN A 10 10.35 -44.61 2.95
CA ASN A 10 9.20 -45.52 3.10
C ASN A 10 8.32 -45.04 4.27
N ILE A 11 7.73 -43.85 4.12
CA ILE A 11 6.77 -43.28 5.07
C ILE A 11 5.38 -43.70 4.61
N THR A 12 4.75 -44.63 5.34
CA THR A 12 3.33 -44.94 5.18
C THR A 12 2.52 -43.83 5.83
N LEU A 13 2.10 -42.84 5.04
CA LEU A 13 1.18 -41.78 5.47
C LEU A 13 -0.26 -42.30 5.46
N SER A 14 -1.05 -41.90 6.45
CA SER A 14 -2.50 -42.10 6.47
C SER A 14 -3.17 -41.34 5.30
N PRO A 15 -4.27 -41.84 4.72
CA PRO A 15 -5.03 -41.10 3.70
C PRO A 15 -5.39 -39.66 4.12
N ASP A 16 -5.65 -39.44 5.41
CA ASP A 16 -5.97 -38.11 5.95
C ASP A 16 -4.76 -37.15 5.92
N GLU A 17 -3.55 -37.68 6.15
CA GLU A 17 -2.31 -36.90 6.08
C GLU A 17 -2.00 -36.51 4.63
N ILE A 18 -2.26 -37.41 3.68
CA ILE A 18 -2.11 -37.13 2.24
C ILE A 18 -3.06 -36.00 1.82
N ALA A 19 -4.33 -36.06 2.22
CA ALA A 19 -5.31 -35.01 1.92
C ALA A 19 -4.91 -33.65 2.51
N THR A 20 -4.35 -33.65 3.73
CA THR A 20 -3.86 -32.43 4.39
C THR A 20 -2.65 -31.84 3.65
N ILE A 21 -1.72 -32.68 3.19
CA ILE A 21 -0.55 -32.24 2.42
C ILE A 21 -0.99 -31.67 1.06
N GLU A 22 -1.91 -32.33 0.35
CA GLU A 22 -2.43 -31.83 -0.92
C GLU A 22 -3.14 -30.47 -0.75
N ALA A 23 -3.95 -30.32 0.29
CA ALA A 23 -4.58 -29.05 0.63
C ALA A 23 -3.53 -27.96 0.90
N ALA A 24 -2.50 -28.26 1.72
CA ALA A 24 -1.41 -27.33 1.99
C ALA A 24 -0.66 -26.93 0.72
N VAL A 25 -0.32 -27.88 -0.16
CA VAL A 25 0.37 -27.61 -1.43
C VAL A 25 -0.47 -26.72 -2.34
N SER A 26 -1.77 -26.98 -2.44
CA SER A 26 -2.67 -26.14 -3.25
C SER A 26 -2.76 -24.71 -2.74
N TYR A 27 -2.83 -24.53 -1.42
CA TYR A 27 -2.80 -23.23 -0.76
C TYR A 27 -1.47 -22.49 -1.03
N TRP A 28 -0.34 -23.20 -0.94
CA TRP A 28 0.98 -22.66 -1.29
C TRP A 28 1.08 -22.18 -2.74
N GLN A 29 0.55 -22.96 -3.68
CA GLN A 29 0.55 -22.60 -5.09
C GLN A 29 -0.29 -21.36 -5.35
N GLN A 30 -1.44 -21.24 -4.68
CA GLN A 30 -2.29 -20.05 -4.81
C GLN A 30 -1.60 -18.80 -4.23
N LEU A 31 -1.03 -18.91 -3.03
CA LEU A 31 -0.37 -17.77 -2.37
C LEU A 31 0.86 -17.30 -3.16
N SER A 32 1.69 -18.24 -3.63
CA SER A 32 2.89 -17.91 -4.42
C SER A 32 2.54 -17.20 -5.73
N HIS A 33 1.49 -17.65 -6.43
CA HIS A 33 1.05 -17.00 -7.66
C HIS A 33 0.63 -15.54 -7.40
N VAL A 34 -0.14 -15.29 -6.34
CA VAL A 34 -0.59 -13.94 -5.96
C VAL A 34 0.61 -13.04 -5.63
N SER A 35 1.54 -13.49 -4.80
CA SER A 35 2.72 -12.70 -4.42
C SER A 35 3.64 -12.41 -5.62
N ILE A 36 3.81 -13.35 -6.56
CA ILE A 36 4.61 -13.12 -7.77
C ILE A 36 3.98 -12.01 -8.64
N VAL A 37 2.66 -12.03 -8.83
CA VAL A 37 1.95 -11.01 -9.61
C VAL A 37 2.12 -9.63 -8.96
N PHE A 38 1.93 -9.52 -7.64
CA PHE A 38 2.14 -8.25 -6.94
C PHE A 38 3.58 -7.76 -7.00
N LEU A 39 4.55 -8.68 -6.92
CA LEU A 39 5.97 -8.35 -7.04
C LEU A 39 6.32 -7.81 -8.44
N GLU A 40 5.75 -8.39 -9.50
CA GLU A 40 5.89 -7.90 -10.86
C GLU A 40 5.30 -6.49 -11.04
N ILE A 41 4.10 -6.26 -10.50
CA ILE A 41 3.44 -4.96 -10.53
C ILE A 41 4.28 -3.91 -9.81
N HIS A 42 4.73 -4.20 -8.58
CA HIS A 42 5.52 -3.25 -7.79
C HIS A 42 6.88 -2.96 -8.41
N THR A 43 7.54 -3.97 -8.98
CA THR A 43 8.83 -3.81 -9.64
C THR A 43 8.70 -2.96 -10.90
N SER A 44 7.67 -3.18 -11.70
CA SER A 44 7.35 -2.37 -12.88
C SER A 44 7.07 -0.92 -12.47
N PHE A 45 6.27 -0.71 -11.42
CA PHE A 45 5.94 0.60 -10.91
C PHE A 45 7.17 1.38 -10.42
N ILE A 46 8.05 0.75 -9.62
CA ILE A 46 9.30 1.37 -9.15
C ILE A 46 10.22 1.71 -10.33
N THR A 47 10.29 0.84 -11.35
CA THR A 47 11.11 1.08 -12.54
C THR A 47 10.63 2.33 -13.29
N VAL A 48 9.31 2.48 -13.47
CA VAL A 48 8.71 3.67 -14.09
C VAL A 48 8.98 4.93 -13.25
N LEU A 49 8.77 4.86 -11.93
CA LEU A 49 9.05 5.97 -11.02
C LEU A 49 10.52 6.40 -11.05
N PHE A 50 11.43 5.43 -11.10
CA PHE A 50 12.86 5.68 -11.19
C PHE A 50 13.24 6.34 -12.52
N SER A 51 12.70 5.86 -13.64
CA SER A 51 12.89 6.48 -14.95
C SER A 51 12.33 7.92 -14.98
N MET A 52 11.17 8.13 -14.37
CA MET A 52 10.56 9.45 -14.22
C MET A 52 11.43 10.37 -13.36
N LEU A 53 12.03 9.88 -12.27
CA LEU A 53 12.96 10.65 -11.44
C LEU A 53 14.17 11.13 -12.23
N ILE A 54 14.79 10.23 -12.99
CA ILE A 54 15.95 10.54 -13.85
C ILE A 54 15.55 11.61 -14.87
N THR A 55 14.42 11.41 -15.54
CA THR A 55 13.87 12.33 -16.54
C THR A 55 13.63 13.71 -15.94
N LEU A 56 13.01 13.77 -14.76
CA LEU A 56 12.71 15.01 -14.04
C LEU A 56 13.99 15.76 -13.68
N VAL A 57 15.00 15.06 -13.15
CA VAL A 57 16.28 15.67 -12.76
C VAL A 57 17.07 16.16 -13.98
N PHE A 58 17.06 15.39 -15.08
CA PHE A 58 17.80 15.70 -16.29
C PHE A 58 17.20 16.89 -17.05
N PHE A 59 15.87 16.94 -17.22
CA PHE A 59 15.20 18.03 -17.92
C PHE A 59 14.94 19.27 -17.04
N SER A 60 15.18 19.19 -15.73
CA SER A 60 14.95 20.32 -14.83
C SER A 60 16.05 21.39 -14.96
N THR A 61 15.64 22.56 -15.46
CA THR A 61 16.46 23.78 -15.51
C THR A 61 16.64 24.39 -14.12
N LYS A 62 17.69 25.20 -13.90
CA LYS A 62 17.95 25.86 -12.60
C LYS A 62 16.74 26.64 -12.08
N THR A 63 15.98 27.28 -12.97
CA THR A 63 14.76 28.02 -12.62
C THR A 63 13.62 27.11 -12.18
N LEU A 64 13.46 25.93 -12.81
CA LEU A 64 12.44 24.94 -12.44
C LEU A 64 12.75 24.24 -11.11
N ARG A 65 14.02 24.06 -10.74
CA ARG A 65 14.42 23.39 -9.49
C ARG A 65 13.99 24.14 -8.22
N CYS A 66 13.85 25.45 -8.31
CA CYS A 66 13.37 26.27 -7.20
C CYS A 66 11.84 26.34 -7.12
N ALA A 67 11.13 25.83 -8.14
CA ALA A 67 9.68 25.79 -8.12
C ALA A 67 9.21 24.74 -7.11
N PRO A 68 8.24 25.04 -6.23
CA PRO A 68 7.77 24.08 -5.22
C PRO A 68 7.21 22.80 -5.86
N ILE A 69 6.60 22.89 -7.06
CA ILE A 69 6.14 21.75 -7.86
C ILE A 69 7.25 20.72 -8.09
N PHE A 70 8.45 21.18 -8.40
CA PHE A 70 9.57 20.28 -8.65
C PHE A 70 9.93 19.51 -7.38
N ILE A 71 10.01 20.21 -6.24
CA ILE A 71 10.33 19.62 -4.94
C ILE A 71 9.25 18.60 -4.53
N PHE A 72 7.97 18.96 -4.66
CA PHE A 72 6.87 18.06 -4.34
C PHE A 72 6.85 16.81 -5.24
N ASN A 73 7.11 16.95 -6.55
CA ASN A 73 7.22 15.80 -7.45
C ASN A 73 8.39 14.88 -7.07
N VAL A 74 9.56 15.44 -6.75
CA VAL A 74 10.71 14.63 -6.30
C VAL A 74 10.38 13.88 -5.01
N ILE A 75 9.77 14.56 -4.02
CA ILE A 75 9.37 13.92 -2.76
C ILE A 75 8.35 12.81 -3.02
N LEU A 76 7.34 13.06 -3.85
CA LEU A 76 6.32 12.07 -4.20
C LEU A 76 6.92 10.83 -4.85
N ILE A 77 7.84 11.01 -5.81
CA ILE A 77 8.51 9.91 -6.49
C ILE A 77 9.38 9.11 -5.50
N LEU A 78 10.16 9.80 -4.65
CA LEU A 78 10.98 9.15 -3.61
C LEU A 78 10.11 8.36 -2.61
N PHE A 79 8.95 8.92 -2.23
CA PHE A 79 8.00 8.27 -1.35
C PHE A 79 7.41 7.01 -2.00
N GLY A 80 7.06 7.08 -3.29
CA GLY A 80 6.59 5.92 -4.06
C GLY A 80 7.64 4.82 -4.20
N ILE A 81 8.91 5.18 -4.43
CA ILE A 81 10.02 4.21 -4.49
C ILE A 81 10.24 3.55 -3.11
N ALA A 82 10.22 4.34 -2.03
CA ALA A 82 10.38 3.81 -0.67
C ALA A 82 9.22 2.87 -0.28
N GLY A 83 7.97 3.26 -0.57
CA GLY A 83 6.78 2.45 -0.35
C GLY A 83 6.81 1.15 -1.16
N GLY A 84 7.14 1.23 -2.46
CA GLY A 84 7.30 0.06 -3.31
C GLY A 84 8.40 -0.88 -2.84
N GLY A 85 9.53 -0.35 -2.34
CA GLY A 85 10.61 -1.16 -1.77
C GLY A 85 10.20 -1.92 -0.52
N LEU A 86 9.42 -1.30 0.38
CA LEU A 86 8.85 -1.97 1.55
C LEU A 86 7.87 -3.07 1.16
N MET A 87 7.05 -2.83 0.14
CA MET A 87 6.13 -3.84 -0.40
C MET A 87 6.86 -5.05 -0.97
N ILE A 88 7.87 -4.84 -1.82
CA ILE A 88 8.69 -5.95 -2.35
C ILE A 88 9.32 -6.74 -1.21
N ARG A 89 9.82 -6.06 -0.17
CA ARG A 89 10.37 -6.75 1.01
C ARG A 89 9.33 -7.62 1.71
N LEU A 90 8.08 -7.17 1.80
CA LEU A 90 7.00 -7.91 2.43
C LEU A 90 6.59 -9.14 1.60
N GLU A 91 6.48 -8.99 0.28
CA GLU A 91 6.18 -10.10 -0.65
C GLU A 91 7.33 -11.12 -0.72
N VAL A 92 8.59 -10.67 -0.70
CA VAL A 92 9.73 -11.58 -0.66
C VAL A 92 9.77 -12.33 0.68
N ALA A 93 9.46 -11.65 1.78
CA ALA A 93 9.38 -12.30 3.09
C ALA A 93 8.24 -13.33 3.16
N SER A 94 7.09 -13.04 2.56
CA SER A 94 5.97 -14.00 2.48
C SER A 94 6.32 -15.20 1.61
N LEU A 95 7.14 -15.04 0.55
CA LEU A 95 7.59 -16.16 -0.27
C LEU A 95 8.65 -17.04 0.40
N ILE A 96 9.60 -16.43 1.14
CA ILE A 96 10.72 -17.17 1.76
C ILE A 96 10.29 -17.83 3.07
N HIS A 97 9.52 -17.13 3.90
CA HIS A 97 9.17 -17.57 5.26
C HIS A 97 7.66 -17.46 5.48
N PRO A 98 6.87 -18.29 4.82
CA PRO A 98 5.46 -18.02 4.75
C PRO A 98 4.68 -18.40 6.02
N LEU A 99 5.27 -19.21 6.89
CA LEU A 99 4.74 -19.50 8.22
C LEU A 99 5.20 -18.48 9.27
N SER A 100 6.11 -17.56 8.91
CA SER A 100 6.59 -16.54 9.82
C SER A 100 5.68 -15.32 9.76
N THR A 101 5.31 -14.80 10.92
CA THR A 101 4.55 -13.56 11.02
C THR A 101 5.40 -12.40 10.49
N PRO A 102 4.84 -11.52 9.62
CA PRO A 102 5.55 -10.36 9.13
C PRO A 102 6.02 -9.47 10.29
N ASN A 103 7.18 -8.83 10.14
CA ASN A 103 7.66 -7.91 11.16
C ASN A 103 6.63 -6.77 11.33
N PRO A 104 6.10 -6.56 12.55
CA PRO A 104 5.03 -5.59 12.81
C PRO A 104 5.42 -4.16 12.44
N SER A 105 6.70 -3.82 12.58
CA SER A 105 7.23 -2.50 12.20
C SER A 105 7.20 -2.29 10.69
N VAL A 106 7.55 -3.33 9.92
CA VAL A 106 7.52 -3.28 8.45
C VAL A 106 6.08 -3.24 7.95
N ALA A 107 5.17 -4.02 8.54
CA ALA A 107 3.75 -4.00 8.20
C ALA A 107 3.12 -2.63 8.49
N SER A 108 3.40 -2.05 9.66
CA SER A 108 2.93 -0.70 10.03
C SER A 108 3.47 0.39 9.08
N ALA A 109 4.77 0.37 8.79
CA ALA A 109 5.35 1.30 7.82
C ALA A 109 4.69 1.15 6.45
N THR A 110 4.53 -0.07 5.97
CA THR A 110 3.91 -0.37 4.67
C THR A 110 2.48 0.18 4.61
N ALA A 111 1.65 -0.07 5.63
CA ALA A 111 0.30 0.48 5.72
C ALA A 111 0.30 2.02 5.65
N ALA A 112 1.20 2.68 6.39
CA ALA A 112 1.34 4.13 6.32
C ALA A 112 1.68 4.61 4.91
N PHE A 113 2.64 3.96 4.22
CA PHE A 113 3.00 4.36 2.86
C PHE A 113 1.82 4.24 1.89
N ILE A 114 1.03 3.17 1.97
CA ILE A 114 -0.17 2.99 1.11
C ILE A 114 -1.14 4.15 1.33
N GLY A 115 -1.43 4.45 2.60
CA GLY A 115 -2.43 5.44 2.97
C GLY A 115 -2.01 6.89 2.76
N PHE A 116 -0.74 7.21 2.96
CA PHE A 116 -0.23 8.56 2.73
C PHE A 116 0.00 8.88 1.25
N THR A 117 0.29 7.89 0.40
CA THR A 117 0.52 8.11 -1.03
C THR A 117 -0.59 8.93 -1.72
N PRO A 118 -1.89 8.59 -1.61
CA PRO A 118 -2.94 9.38 -2.24
C PRO A 118 -3.05 10.80 -1.67
N ASN A 119 -2.74 10.99 -0.38
CA ASN A 119 -2.73 12.31 0.24
C ASN A 119 -1.64 13.20 -0.38
N PHE A 120 -0.44 12.67 -0.61
CA PHE A 120 0.62 13.41 -1.31
C PHE A 120 0.20 13.78 -2.73
N VAL A 121 -0.39 12.84 -3.49
CA VAL A 121 -0.90 13.13 -4.84
C VAL A 121 -1.94 14.26 -4.81
N GLY A 122 -2.86 14.23 -3.85
CA GLY A 122 -3.86 15.28 -3.67
C GLY A 122 -3.25 16.64 -3.32
N MET A 123 -2.20 16.68 -2.50
CA MET A 123 -1.46 17.92 -2.21
C MET A 123 -0.75 18.48 -3.44
N VAL A 124 -0.11 17.62 -4.25
CA VAL A 124 0.53 18.06 -5.51
C VAL A 124 -0.52 18.61 -6.47
N LEU A 125 -1.65 17.91 -6.60
CA LEU A 125 -2.74 18.34 -7.49
C LEU A 125 -3.33 19.69 -7.06
N ALA A 126 -3.60 19.87 -5.75
CA ALA A 126 -4.10 21.12 -5.19
C ALA A 126 -3.11 22.27 -5.41
N TYR A 127 -1.80 22.00 -5.25
CA TYR A 127 -0.77 22.99 -5.52
C TYR A 127 -0.70 23.36 -7.00
N CYS A 128 -0.73 22.37 -7.90
CA CYS A 128 -0.78 22.62 -9.35
C CYS A 128 -2.01 23.46 -9.72
N LEU A 129 -3.18 23.15 -9.15
CA LEU A 129 -4.41 23.89 -9.37
C LEU A 129 -4.31 25.34 -8.90
N TYR A 130 -3.67 25.56 -7.75
CA TYR A 130 -3.40 26.91 -7.23
C TYR A 130 -2.52 27.73 -8.16
N VAL A 131 -1.49 27.12 -8.76
CA VAL A 131 -0.60 27.80 -9.71
C VAL A 131 -1.30 28.08 -11.05
N VAL A 132 -2.12 27.16 -11.54
CA VAL A 132 -2.84 27.32 -12.82
C VAL A 132 -3.96 28.36 -12.72
N TYR A 133 -4.62 28.47 -11.57
CA TYR A 133 -5.72 29.41 -11.34
C TYR A 133 -5.34 30.48 -10.32
N PRO A 134 -4.60 31.52 -10.73
CA PRO A 134 -4.21 32.59 -9.82
C PRO A 134 -5.45 33.29 -9.23
N PRO A 135 -5.45 33.59 -7.92
CA PRO A 135 -6.61 34.16 -7.21
C PRO A 135 -7.02 35.56 -7.71
N GLU A 136 -6.17 36.19 -8.51
CA GLU A 136 -6.37 37.52 -9.07
C GLU A 136 -7.39 37.54 -10.23
N CYS A 137 -7.57 36.40 -10.93
CA CYS A 137 -8.41 36.34 -12.14
C CYS A 137 -9.81 35.76 -11.91
N MET A 138 -10.15 35.32 -10.67
CA MET A 138 -11.43 34.66 -10.39
C MET A 138 -12.20 35.28 -9.21
N PRO A 139 -13.55 35.19 -9.22
CA PRO A 139 -14.36 35.51 -8.06
C PRO A 139 -13.97 34.62 -6.88
N LYS A 140 -13.70 35.21 -5.71
CA LYS A 140 -13.25 34.51 -4.49
C LYS A 140 -14.08 33.28 -4.13
N ILE A 141 -15.38 33.31 -4.43
CA ILE A 141 -16.31 32.19 -4.18
C ILE A 141 -16.00 31.00 -5.10
N LYS A 142 -15.81 31.22 -6.41
CA LYS A 142 -15.47 30.14 -7.35
C LYS A 142 -14.11 29.54 -7.05
N PHE A 143 -13.14 30.39 -6.70
CA PHE A 143 -11.82 29.95 -6.27
C PHE A 143 -11.89 29.07 -5.01
N PHE A 144 -12.70 29.45 -4.02
CA PHE A 144 -12.90 28.65 -2.82
C PHE A 144 -13.51 27.29 -3.11
N PHE A 145 -14.48 27.17 -4.03
CA PHE A 145 -15.02 25.87 -4.41
C PHE A 145 -14.01 25.01 -5.19
N ILE A 146 -13.27 25.60 -6.13
CA ILE A 146 -12.34 24.86 -7.00
C ILE A 146 -11.11 24.36 -6.22
N VAL A 147 -10.54 25.17 -5.34
CA VAL A 147 -9.32 24.81 -4.57
C VAL A 147 -9.67 24.27 -3.19
N GLY A 148 -10.69 24.83 -2.55
CA GLY A 148 -11.08 24.47 -1.19
C GLY A 148 -11.73 23.10 -1.08
N VAL A 149 -12.54 22.68 -2.06
CA VAL A 149 -13.17 21.34 -2.04
C VAL A 149 -12.13 20.22 -2.12
N PRO A 150 -11.18 20.22 -3.09
CA PRO A 150 -10.10 19.22 -3.12
C PRO A 150 -9.24 19.25 -1.86
N CYS A 151 -8.91 20.44 -1.33
CA CYS A 151 -8.17 20.57 -0.08
C CYS A 151 -8.93 19.97 1.11
N LEU A 152 -10.25 20.21 1.22
CA LEU A 152 -11.10 19.65 2.26
C LEU A 152 -11.15 18.12 2.17
N ILE A 153 -11.30 17.57 0.96
CA ILE A 153 -11.29 16.12 0.72
C ILE A 153 -9.94 15.53 1.10
N CYS A 154 -8.84 16.16 0.71
CA CYS A 154 -7.49 15.74 1.12
C CYS A 154 -7.33 15.74 2.65
N MET A 155 -7.83 16.77 3.35
CA MET A 155 -7.76 16.83 4.82
C MET A 155 -8.64 15.76 5.47
N ALA A 156 -9.82 15.48 4.92
CA ALA A 156 -10.69 14.41 5.39
C ALA A 156 -10.05 13.03 5.21
N ARG A 157 -9.41 12.77 4.06
CA ARG A 157 -8.66 11.54 3.79
C ARG A 157 -7.46 11.39 4.72
N LEU A 158 -6.72 12.47 4.95
CA LEU A 158 -5.59 12.46 5.88
C LEU A 158 -6.04 12.13 7.32
N ALA A 159 -7.15 12.73 7.78
CA ALA A 159 -7.70 12.44 9.09
C ALA A 159 -8.17 10.98 9.22
N ASN A 160 -8.85 10.47 8.18
CA ASN A 160 -9.27 9.06 8.13
C ASN A 160 -8.06 8.13 8.15
N GLU A 161 -7.02 8.43 7.39
CA GLU A 161 -5.80 7.63 7.33
C GLU A 161 -5.07 7.58 8.67
N ILE A 162 -4.91 8.72 9.33
CA ILE A 162 -4.31 8.79 10.67
C ILE A 162 -5.12 7.93 11.65
N TYR A 163 -6.45 7.99 11.59
CA TYR A 163 -7.32 7.18 12.43
C TYR A 163 -7.16 5.68 12.14
N CYS A 164 -7.13 5.28 10.86
CA CYS A 164 -6.89 3.91 10.43
C CYS A 164 -5.54 3.40 10.93
N GLN A 165 -4.49 4.20 10.79
CA GLN A 165 -3.13 3.83 11.18
C GLN A 165 -2.99 3.68 12.70
N VAL A 166 -3.69 4.49 13.50
CA VAL A 166 -3.73 4.34 14.96
C VAL A 166 -4.44 3.06 15.36
N LEU A 167 -5.59 2.76 14.75
CA LEU A 167 -6.31 1.51 14.99
C LEU A 167 -5.47 0.29 14.60
N PHE A 168 -4.85 0.32 13.43
CA PHE A 168 -4.00 -0.74 12.93
C PHE A 168 -2.81 -1.02 13.86
N ASN A 169 -2.13 0.04 14.31
CA ASN A 169 -1.04 -0.08 15.28
C ASN A 169 -1.49 -0.62 16.64
N ARG A 170 -2.72 -0.30 17.06
CA ARG A 170 -3.29 -0.82 18.31
C ARG A 170 -3.52 -2.32 18.20
N GLU A 171 -4.05 -2.80 17.08
CA GLU A 171 -4.26 -4.23 16.85
C GLU A 171 -2.94 -5.00 16.71
N ILE A 172 -1.97 -4.46 15.96
CA ILE A 172 -0.63 -5.09 15.90
C ILE A 172 -0.02 -5.25 17.30
N ARG A 173 -0.17 -4.25 18.17
CA ARG A 173 0.32 -4.34 19.55
C ARG A 173 -0.45 -5.35 20.39
N SER A 174 -1.76 -5.51 20.17
CA SER A 174 -2.58 -6.50 20.89
C SER A 174 -2.13 -7.94 20.57
N TRP A 175 -1.67 -8.19 19.34
CA TRP A 175 -1.13 -9.48 18.93
C TRP A 175 0.23 -9.77 19.56
N LEU A 176 1.11 -8.75 19.58
CA LEU A 176 2.44 -8.87 20.19
C LEU A 176 2.38 -9.10 21.71
N ASN A 177 1.42 -8.48 22.39
CA ASN A 177 1.23 -8.62 23.85
C ASN A 177 0.47 -9.89 24.25
N GLY A 178 0.04 -10.68 23.27
CA GLY A 178 -0.61 -11.97 23.47
C GLY A 178 -1.97 -11.94 24.17
N THR A 179 -2.63 -10.79 24.22
CA THR A 179 -3.99 -10.65 24.77
C THR A 179 -5.07 -11.21 23.85
N VAL A 180 -4.72 -11.54 22.60
CA VAL A 180 -5.61 -12.08 21.55
C VAL A 180 -5.00 -13.36 20.94
N TYR A 181 -4.45 -14.27 21.77
CA TYR A 181 -4.17 -15.66 21.37
C TYR A 181 -5.29 -16.59 21.86
N THR A 182 -6.56 -16.21 21.67
CA THR A 182 -7.59 -17.24 21.57
C THR A 182 -7.56 -17.73 20.15
N GLU A 183 -7.19 -19.01 20.01
CA GLU A 183 -7.22 -19.86 18.83
C GLU A 183 -8.21 -19.40 17.75
N ASN A 184 -7.78 -19.50 16.49
CA ASN A 184 -8.50 -19.26 15.23
C ASN A 184 -8.23 -17.88 14.61
N GLU A 185 -7.44 -17.88 13.53
CA GLU A 185 -7.63 -17.24 12.20
C GLU A 185 -8.12 -15.77 12.08
N HIS A 186 -8.59 -15.10 13.13
CA HIS A 186 -9.37 -13.87 13.05
C HIS A 186 -8.59 -12.56 13.23
N GLY A 187 -7.28 -12.63 13.50
CA GLY A 187 -6.46 -11.41 13.53
C GLY A 187 -6.44 -10.73 12.17
N MET A 188 -6.08 -11.49 11.13
CA MET A 188 -6.09 -10.97 9.76
C MET A 188 -7.50 -10.58 9.31
N ASP A 189 -8.55 -11.32 9.66
CA ASP A 189 -9.94 -10.95 9.36
C ASP A 189 -10.37 -9.64 10.03
N ALA A 190 -9.92 -9.37 11.26
CA ALA A 190 -10.17 -8.11 11.95
C ALA A 190 -9.47 -6.95 11.24
N VAL A 191 -8.23 -7.15 10.80
CA VAL A 191 -7.49 -6.17 9.99
C VAL A 191 -8.17 -5.95 8.63
N PHE A 192 -8.56 -7.02 7.95
CA PHE A 192 -9.24 -6.97 6.66
C PHE A 192 -10.61 -6.31 6.77
N SER A 193 -11.38 -6.55 7.83
CA SER A 193 -12.67 -5.90 8.05
C SER A 193 -12.53 -4.40 8.38
N ILE A 194 -11.48 -4.00 9.12
CA ILE A 194 -11.15 -2.58 9.32
C ILE A 194 -10.75 -1.95 7.98
N LEU A 195 -9.92 -2.62 7.18
CA LEU A 195 -9.50 -2.15 5.87
C LEU A 195 -10.65 -2.09 4.87
N GLU A 196 -11.57 -3.06 4.88
CA GLU A 196 -12.72 -3.15 3.99
C GLU A 196 -13.74 -2.04 4.29
N LYS A 197 -14.02 -1.81 5.57
CA LYS A 197 -14.91 -0.73 6.00
C LYS A 197 -14.34 0.64 5.69
N ASN A 198 -13.03 0.82 5.83
CA ASN A 198 -12.35 2.07 5.49
C ASN A 198 -12.13 2.24 3.98
N MET A 199 -11.95 1.14 3.22
CA MET A 199 -11.92 1.17 1.77
C MET A 199 -13.24 1.67 1.21
N GLY A 200 -14.40 1.24 1.72
CA GLY A 200 -15.69 1.75 1.23
C GLY A 200 -15.78 3.28 1.29
N VAL A 201 -15.30 3.88 2.39
CA VAL A 201 -15.24 5.34 2.56
C VAL A 201 -14.21 5.96 1.61
N GLU A 202 -13.03 5.38 1.53
CA GLU A 202 -11.94 5.86 0.69
C GLU A 202 -12.31 5.84 -0.81
N TRP A 203 -12.93 4.76 -1.27
CA TRP A 203 -13.41 4.61 -2.64
C TRP A 203 -14.55 5.59 -2.94
N SER A 204 -15.44 5.84 -1.97
CA SER A 204 -16.50 6.84 -2.12
C SER A 204 -15.92 8.26 -2.23
N LEU A 205 -14.90 8.58 -1.43
CA LEU A 205 -14.19 9.86 -1.50
C LEU A 205 -13.43 10.02 -2.82
N GLN A 206 -12.84 8.94 -3.34
CA GLN A 206 -12.19 8.94 -4.65
C GLN A 206 -13.18 9.14 -5.79
N MET A 207 -14.35 8.49 -5.75
CA MET A 207 -15.44 8.71 -6.71
C MET A 207 -15.87 10.18 -6.73
N ILE A 208 -16.06 10.79 -5.57
CA ILE A 208 -16.47 12.21 -5.46
C ILE A 208 -15.38 13.14 -5.99
N ASN A 209 -14.10 12.82 -5.77
CA ASN A 209 -12.98 13.64 -6.26
C ASN A 209 -12.73 13.49 -7.78
N ASN A 210 -13.22 12.42 -8.39
CA ASN A 210 -13.05 12.15 -9.83
C ASN A 210 -14.24 12.64 -10.68
N LEU A 211 -15.32 13.13 -10.05
CA LEU A 211 -16.50 13.73 -10.68
C LEU A 211 -16.30 15.24 -10.92
#